data_AF-H1YAU6-F1
#
_entry.id   AF-H1YAU6-F1
#
_cell.length_a   1.000
_cell.length_b   1.000
_cell.length_c   1.000
_cell.angle_alpha   90.00
_cell.angle_beta   90.00
_cell.angle_gamma   90.00
#
_symmetry.space_group_name_H-M   'P 1'
#
loop_
_entity.id
_entity.type
_entity.pdbx_description
1 polymer ?
#
loop_
_entity_poly.entity_id
_entity_poly.type
_entity_poly.pdbx_seq_one_letter_code
_entity_poly.pdbx_strand_id
1 'polypeptide(L)'
;MRIIAELPHPEFKISIMSMNQKFIIKLEQGSLEQIYKIPEMDLTDGVNSVFELLDDAFLKTVGERFLTMRRDFKDSFYRYNY
;
A
#
# COMPACT_ATOMS: atom_id res chain seq x y z
N MET A 1 4.68 -3.27 16.26
CA MET A 1 4.58 -2.53 14.98
C MET A 1 4.66 -1.05 15.31
N ARG A 2 5.60 -0.32 14.71
CA ARG A 2 5.78 1.13 14.93
C ARG A 2 5.46 1.87 13.63
N ILE A 3 4.62 2.90 13.69
CA ILE A 3 4.41 3.81 12.55
C ILE A 3 5.65 4.69 12.42
N ILE A 4 6.23 4.74 11.23
CA ILE A 4 7.43 5.50 10.90
C ILE A 4 7.04 6.82 10.22
N ALA A 5 6.13 6.77 9.26
CA ALA A 5 5.64 7.94 8.55
C ALA A 5 4.24 7.71 7.98
N GLU A 6 3.51 8.80 7.76
CA GLU A 6 2.27 8.82 6.99
C GLU A 6 2.43 9.88 5.90
N LEU A 7 2.11 9.52 4.65
CA LEU A 7 2.20 10.44 3.52
C LEU A 7 0.79 10.82 3.07
N PRO A 8 0.51 12.12 2.87
CA PRO A 8 -0.76 12.56 2.31
C PRO A 8 -0.83 12.20 0.82
N HIS A 9 -1.92 11.58 0.40
CA HIS A 9 -2.24 11.37 -1.01
C HIS A 9 -3.75 11.59 -1.22
N PRO A 10 -4.19 12.24 -2.31
CA PRO A 10 -5.59 12.64 -2.47
C PRO A 10 -6.58 11.47 -2.54
N GLU A 11 -6.14 10.31 -3.01
CA GLU A 11 -7.04 9.17 -3.31
C GLU A 11 -7.00 8.03 -2.29
N PHE A 12 -5.95 7.95 -1.46
CA PHE A 12 -5.75 6.86 -0.52
C PHE A 12 -4.73 7.27 0.56
N LYS A 13 -4.79 6.62 1.72
CA LYS A 13 -3.85 6.86 2.81
C LYS A 13 -2.60 6.00 2.62
N ILE A 14 -1.41 6.57 2.81
CA ILE A 14 -0.15 5.84 2.77
C ILE A 14 0.48 5.85 4.16
N SER A 15 0.74 4.67 4.72
CA SER A 15 1.38 4.49 6.01
C SER A 15 2.62 3.61 5.87
N ILE A 16 3.75 4.08 6.40
CA ILE A 16 4.99 3.31 6.48
C ILE A 16 5.18 2.88 7.93
N MET A 17 5.36 1.59 8.14
CA MET A 17 5.54 0.99 9.46
C MET A 17 6.80 0.13 9.47
N SER A 18 7.44 -0.01 10.63
CA SER A 18 8.49 -1.03 10.83
C SER A 18 7.99 -2.10 11.79
N MET A 19 8.22 -3.36 11.43
CA MET A 19 7.95 -4.52 12.26
C MET A 19 8.82 -5.70 11.82
N ASN A 20 9.53 -6.31 12.77
CA ASN A 20 10.33 -7.52 12.56
C ASN A 20 11.36 -7.36 11.42
N GLN A 21 12.17 -6.29 11.47
CA GLN A 21 13.23 -5.99 10.49
C GLN A 21 12.69 -5.85 9.05
N LYS A 22 11.44 -5.39 8.91
CA LYS A 22 10.80 -5.11 7.64
C LYS A 22 10.13 -3.75 7.72
N PHE A 23 10.30 -2.98 6.64
CA PHE A 23 9.38 -1.89 6.34
C PHE A 23 8.11 -2.47 5.72
N ILE A 24 6.99 -1.91 6.14
CA ILE A 24 5.65 -2.28 5.70
C ILE A 24 5.01 -1.02 5.17
N ILE A 25 4.81 -0.98 3.86
CA ILE A 25 4.05 0.06 3.17
C ILE A 25 2.61 -0.42 3.14
N LYS A 26 1.71 0.36 3.74
CA LYS A 26 0.27 0.13 3.72
C LYS A 26 -0.40 1.26 2.95
N LEU A 27 -1.08 0.92 1.86
CA LEU A 27 -1.94 1.85 1.11
C LEU A 27 -3.40 1.47 1.38
N GLU A 28 -4.24 2.44 1.72
CA GLU A 28 -5.63 2.19 2.15
C GLU A 28 -6.61 3.07 1.37
N GLN A 29 -7.61 2.45 0.74
CA GLN A 29 -8.70 3.13 0.04
C GLN A 29 -10.06 2.57 0.49
N GLY A 30 -10.68 3.21 1.48
CA GLY A 30 -11.94 2.77 2.06
C GLY A 30 -11.78 1.41 2.76
N SER A 31 -12.47 0.38 2.27
CA SER A 31 -12.41 -0.99 2.81
C SER A 31 -11.32 -1.86 2.18
N LEU A 32 -10.49 -1.30 1.30
CA LEU A 32 -9.43 -2.03 0.60
C LEU A 32 -8.06 -1.57 1.09
N GLU A 33 -7.15 -2.51 1.27
CA GLU A 33 -5.76 -2.25 1.60
C GLU A 33 -4.81 -3.04 0.70
N GLN A 34 -3.68 -2.41 0.33
CA GLN A 34 -2.56 -3.04 -0.35
C GLN A 34 -1.33 -2.94 0.57
N ILE A 35 -0.68 -4.08 0.83
CA ILE A 35 0.46 -4.16 1.75
C ILE A 35 1.70 -4.69 1.01
N TYR A 36 2.78 -3.91 1.07
CA TYR A 36 4.10 -4.29 0.56
C TYR A 36 5.08 -4.40 1.74
N LYS A 37 5.80 -5.52 1.82
CA LYS A 37 6.77 -5.78 2.90
C LYS A 37 8.16 -5.89 2.31
N ILE A 38 9.08 -5.08 2.82
CA ILE A 38 10.45 -4.99 2.32
C ILE A 38 11.39 -5.27 3.49
N PRO A 39 12.27 -6.28 3.40
CA PRO A 39 13.35 -6.47 4.37
C PRO A 39 14.21 -5.22 4.46
N GLU A 40 14.53 -4.79 5.69
CA GLU A 40 15.36 -3.59 5.90
C GLU A 40 16.77 -3.75 5.29
N MET A 41 17.27 -4.98 5.21
CA MET A 41 18.56 -5.32 4.60
C MET A 41 18.62 -5.13 3.08
N ASP A 42 17.46 -5.08 2.40
CA ASP A 42 17.39 -4.91 0.94
C ASP A 42 17.42 -3.43 0.53
N LEU A 43 17.47 -2.51 1.51
CA LEU A 43 17.45 -1.08 1.30
C LEU A 43 18.78 -0.44 1.70
N THR A 44 19.30 0.41 0.82
CA THR A 44 20.60 1.06 1.01
C THR A 44 20.54 2.25 1.97
N ASP A 45 19.41 2.93 2.08
CA ASP A 45 19.21 4.11 2.93
C ASP A 45 17.97 3.99 3.84
N GLY A 46 17.70 2.78 4.33
CA GLY A 46 16.63 2.51 5.29
C GLY A 46 15.26 3.03 4.82
N VAL A 47 14.61 3.88 5.63
CA VAL A 47 13.29 4.42 5.30
C VAL A 47 13.31 5.39 4.11
N ASN A 48 14.42 6.05 3.81
CA ASN A 48 14.51 6.96 2.68
C ASN A 48 14.35 6.23 1.35
N SER A 49 14.98 5.06 1.23
CA SER A 49 14.77 4.18 0.07
C SER A 49 13.30 3.75 -0.07
N VAL A 50 12.53 3.67 1.02
CA VAL A 50 11.08 3.42 0.94
C VAL A 50 10.34 4.60 0.33
N PHE A 51 10.72 5.84 0.66
CA PHE A 51 10.13 7.03 0.05
C PHE A 51 10.44 7.10 -1.46
N GLU A 52 11.64 6.71 -1.88
CA GLU A 52 12.03 6.65 -3.29
C GLU A 52 11.20 5.63 -4.09
N LEU A 53 10.84 4.49 -3.46
CA LEU A 53 9.97 3.48 -4.07
C LEU A 53 8.51 3.95 -4.21
N LEU A 54 8.10 4.97 -3.47
CA LEU A 54 6.76 5.56 -3.53
C LEU A 54 6.69 6.69 -4.56
N ASP A 55 7.24 6.43 -5.75
CA ASP A 55 7.21 7.37 -6.87
C ASP A 55 5.83 7.48 -7.53
N ASP A 56 5.64 8.52 -8.33
CA ASP A 56 4.35 8.78 -9.00
C ASP A 56 3.94 7.63 -9.93
N ALA A 57 4.90 6.96 -10.56
CA ALA A 57 4.64 5.84 -11.45
C ALA A 57 4.04 4.66 -10.68
N PHE A 58 4.65 4.29 -9.54
CA PHE A 58 4.15 3.25 -8.67
C PHE A 58 2.80 3.62 -8.07
N LEU A 59 2.65 4.83 -7.53
CA LEU A 59 1.39 5.29 -6.92
C LEU A 59 0.22 5.29 -7.91
N LYS A 60 0.47 5.66 -9.17
CA LYS A 60 -0.54 5.55 -10.24
C LYS A 60 -0.98 4.10 -10.45
N THR A 61 -0.04 3.15 -10.53
CA THR A 61 -0.41 1.73 -10.67
C THR A 61 -1.15 1.20 -9.45
N VAL A 62 -0.86 1.70 -8.25
CA VAL A 62 -1.59 1.34 -7.03
C VAL A 62 -3.05 1.84 -7.10
N GLY A 63 -3.27 3.06 -7.58
CA GLY A 63 -4.60 3.59 -7.84
C GLY A 63 -5.42 2.72 -8.80
N GLU A 64 -4.81 2.34 -9.92
CA GLU A 64 -5.43 1.42 -10.90
C GLU A 64 -5.75 0.05 -10.29
N ARG A 65 -4.86 -0.49 -9.45
CA ARG A 65 -5.09 -1.75 -8.72
C ARG A 65 -6.26 -1.66 -7.75
N PHE A 66 -6.47 -0.53 -7.07
CA PHE A 66 -7.64 -0.36 -6.21
C PHE A 66 -8.95 -0.42 -7.00
N LEU A 67 -8.97 0.14 -8.21
CA LEU A 67 -10.14 0.04 -9.10
C LEU A 67 -10.44 -1.42 -9.47
N THR A 68 -9.41 -2.18 -9.87
CA THR A 68 -9.58 -3.59 -10.23
C THR A 68 -9.96 -4.43 -9.03
N MET A 69 -9.27 -4.28 -7.88
CA MET A 69 -9.61 -4.96 -6.62
C MET A 69 -11.07 -4.74 -6.23
N ARG A 70 -11.54 -3.49 -6.32
CA ARG A 70 -12.93 -3.15 -6.01
C ARG A 70 -13.90 -3.85 -6.94
N ARG A 71 -13.64 -3.82 -8.25
CA ARG A 71 -14.48 -4.50 -9.25
C ARG A 71 -14.53 -6.00 -8.97
N ASP A 72 -13.38 -6.64 -8.82
CA ASP A 72 -13.29 -8.08 -8.68
C ASP A 72 -13.97 -8.57 -7.39
N PHE A 73 -13.81 -7.82 -6.28
CA PHE A 73 -14.52 -8.08 -5.04
C PHE A 73 -16.03 -7.90 -5.18
N LYS A 74 -16.46 -6.79 -5.81
CA LYS A 74 -17.86 -6.47 -6.05
C LYS A 74 -18.54 -7.58 -6.87
N ASP A 75 -17.90 -8.01 -7.96
CA ASP A 75 -18.42 -9.07 -8.82
C ASP A 75 -18.55 -10.40 -8.07
N SER A 76 -17.55 -10.75 -7.24
CA SER A 76 -17.64 -11.94 -6.40
C SER A 76 -18.75 -11.84 -5.36
N PHE A 77 -18.94 -10.66 -4.78
CA PHE A 77 -20.00 -10.42 -3.80
C PHE A 77 -21.38 -10.64 -4.44
N TYR A 78 -21.62 -10.05 -5.63
CA TYR A 78 -22.90 -10.21 -6.32
C TYR A 78 -23.19 -11.64 -6.76
N ARG A 79 -22.18 -12.44 -7.16
CA ARG A 79 -22.41 -13.84 -7.56
C ARG A 79 -23.01 -14.73 -6.46
N TYR A 80 -22.82 -14.38 -5.19
CA TYR A 80 -23.22 -15.25 -4.07
C TYR A 80 -24.19 -14.59 -3.08
N ASN A 81 -24.43 -13.29 -3.19
CA ASN A 81 -25.26 -12.52 -2.24
C ASN A 81 -26.43 -11.78 -2.91
N TYR A 82 -26.61 -11.96 -4.21
CA TYR A 82 -27.74 -11.47 -5.03
C TYR A 82 -28.07 -12.51 -6.10
#